data_AF-K7SHB5-F1
#
_entry.id   AF-K7SHB5-F1
#
_cell.length_a   1.000
_cell.length_b   1.000
_cell.length_c   1.000
_cell.angle_alpha   90.00
_cell.angle_beta   90.00
_cell.angle_gamma   90.00
#
_symmetry.space_group_name_H-M   'P 1'
#
loop_
_entity.id
_entity.type
_entity.pdbx_description
1 polymer ?
#
loop_
_entity_poly.entity_id
_entity_poly.type
_entity_poly.pdbx_seq_one_letter_code
_entity_poly.pdbx_strand_id
1 'polypeptide(L)'
;MWPLVMARKNHLLPCVKAIGWTTTSAGRKKRVYDKPKTPYQRLVDSGVLDPATRARLAAEHDRLNPADLARRITDIQNQLIRLAERRTQTDQPAA
;
A
#
# COMPACT_ATOMS: atom_id res chain seq x y z
N MET A 1 -13.29 2.65 2.36
CA MET A 1 -11.88 3.13 2.30
C MET A 1 -10.88 2.02 2.04
N TRP A 2 -10.84 0.96 2.86
CA TRP A 2 -9.78 -0.07 2.82
C TRP A 2 -9.50 -0.73 1.46
N PRO A 3 -10.49 -1.05 0.60
CA PRO A 3 -10.20 -1.59 -0.73
C PRO A 3 -9.32 -0.67 -1.58
N LEU A 4 -9.53 0.65 -1.52
CA LEU A 4 -8.71 1.63 -2.25
C LEU A 4 -7.28 1.68 -1.70
N VAL A 5 -7.13 1.61 -0.38
CA VAL A 5 -5.82 1.56 0.28
C VAL A 5 -5.07 0.30 -0.11
N MET A 6 -5.75 -0.85 -0.16
CA MET A 6 -5.14 -2.11 -0.57
C MET A 6 -4.75 -2.10 -2.05
N ALA A 7 -5.58 -1.58 -2.94
CA ALA A 7 -5.22 -1.39 -4.34
C ALA A 7 -3.94 -0.54 -4.48
N ARG A 8 -3.85 0.58 -3.74
CA ARG A 8 -2.67 1.44 -3.73
C ARG A 8 -1.43 0.69 -3.26
N LYS A 9 -1.52 0.00 -2.12
CA LYS A 9 -0.40 -0.71 -1.50
C LYS A 9 0.09 -1.87 -2.36
N ASN A 10 -0.82 -2.63 -2.96
CA ASN A 10 -0.48 -3.86 -3.66
C ASN A 10 0.01 -3.59 -5.08
N HIS A 11 -0.57 -2.62 -5.78
CA HIS A 11 -0.27 -2.38 -7.20
C HIS A 11 0.68 -1.20 -7.44
N LEU A 12 0.67 -0.17 -6.59
CA LEU A 12 1.28 1.12 -6.92
C LEU A 12 2.43 1.54 -5.99
N LEU A 13 2.57 0.92 -4.81
CA LEU A 13 3.61 1.27 -3.84
C LEU A 13 4.74 0.24 -3.84
N PRO A 14 5.96 0.61 -4.29
CA PRO A 14 7.09 -0.28 -4.22
C PRO A 14 7.54 -0.48 -2.78
N CYS A 15 7.93 -1.71 -2.44
CA CYS A 15 8.45 -2.08 -1.14
C CYS A 15 9.80 -2.77 -1.29
N VAL A 16 10.72 -2.46 -0.38
CA VAL A 16 12.00 -3.18 -0.23
C VAL A 16 11.82 -4.35 0.74
N LYS A 17 12.46 -5.47 0.43
CA LYS A 17 12.49 -6.67 1.28
C LYS A 17 13.93 -7.01 1.61
N ALA A 18 14.15 -7.47 2.84
CA ALA A 18 15.47 -7.96 3.23
C ALA A 18 15.71 -9.30 2.54
N ILE A 19 16.80 -9.39 1.79
CA ILE A 19 17.18 -10.58 1.02
C ILE A 19 18.41 -11.28 1.59
N GLY A 20 19.05 -10.67 2.59
CA GLY A 20 20.21 -11.26 3.23
C GLY A 20 20.80 -10.36 4.29
N TRP A 21 22.01 -10.72 4.69
CA TRP A 21 22.79 -10.02 5.69
C TRP A 21 24.23 -9.85 5.20
N THR A 22 24.84 -8.75 5.60
CA THR A 22 26.24 -8.44 5.38
C THR A 22 26.84 -7.89 6.67
N THR A 23 28.16 -7.68 6.69
CA THR A 23 28.89 -7.15 7.83
C THR A 23 29.46 -5.78 7.47
N THR A 24 29.30 -4.81 8.37
CA THR A 24 29.93 -3.49 8.22
C THR A 24 31.43 -3.57 8.48
N SER A 25 32.20 -2.56 8.07
CA SER A 25 33.65 -2.49 8.37
C SER A 25 33.97 -2.59 9.86
N ALA A 26 33.05 -2.14 10.73
CA ALA A 26 33.16 -2.24 12.19
C ALA A 26 32.65 -3.59 12.77
N GLY A 27 32.43 -4.62 11.95
CA GLY A 27 32.01 -5.95 12.40
C GLY A 27 30.51 -6.11 12.73
N ARG A 28 29.69 -5.04 12.63
CA ARG A 28 28.25 -5.11 12.92
C ARG A 28 27.46 -5.72 11.76
N LYS A 29 26.48 -6.57 12.07
CA LYS A 29 25.56 -7.19 11.10
C LYS A 29 24.57 -6.16 10.53
N LYS A 30 24.41 -6.13 9.21
CA LYS A 30 23.55 -5.20 8.45
C LYS A 30 22.66 -5.98 7.47
N ARG A 31 21.39 -5.59 7.32
CA ARG A 31 20.50 -6.19 6.30
C ARG A 31 20.85 -5.72 4.90
N VAL A 32 20.81 -6.63 3.94
CA VAL A 32 20.85 -6.34 2.52
C VAL A 32 19.43 -6.37 1.99
N TYR A 33 19.05 -5.33 1.25
CA TYR A 33 17.71 -5.18 0.68
C TYR A 33 17.77 -5.30 -0.84
N ASP A 34 16.66 -5.76 -1.42
CA ASP A 34 16.50 -5.76 -2.86
C ASP A 34 16.14 -4.39 -3.44
N LYS A 35 16.06 -4.34 -4.77
CA LYS A 35 15.50 -3.19 -5.47
C LYS A 35 14.00 -3.07 -5.14
N PRO A 36 13.47 -1.85 -4.95
CA PRO A 36 12.05 -1.65 -4.67
C PRO A 36 11.17 -2.27 -5.77
N LYS A 37 10.19 -3.08 -5.36
CA LYS A 37 9.17 -3.68 -6.25
C LYS A 37 7.80 -3.68 -5.57
N THR A 38 6.74 -3.46 -6.33
CA THR A 38 5.37 -3.57 -5.80
C THR A 38 5.04 -5.04 -5.50
N PRO A 39 4.15 -5.33 -4.53
CA PRO A 39 3.66 -6.70 -4.32
C PRO A 39 3.11 -7.35 -5.60
N TYR A 40 2.37 -6.58 -6.42
CA TYR A 40 1.91 -7.00 -7.74
C TYR A 40 3.08 -7.45 -8.63
N GLN A 41 4.13 -6.62 -8.77
CA GLN A 41 5.30 -6.98 -9.57
C GLN A 41 5.98 -8.26 -9.05
N ARG A 42 6.11 -8.40 -7.73
CA ARG A 42 6.70 -9.62 -7.13
C ARG A 42 5.90 -10.87 -7.43
N LEU A 43 4.57 -10.77 -7.42
CA LEU A 43 3.68 -11.89 -7.70
C LEU A 43 3.69 -12.26 -9.20
N VAL A 44 3.82 -11.28 -10.09
CA VAL A 44 4.01 -11.55 -11.52
C VAL A 44 5.39 -12.17 -11.78
N ASP A 45 6.44 -11.64 -11.16
CA ASP A 45 7.82 -12.10 -11.31
C ASP A 45 8.04 -13.53 -10.75
N SER A 46 7.22 -13.97 -9.78
CA SER A 46 7.38 -15.31 -9.19
C SER A 46 6.93 -16.44 -10.12
N GLY A 47 6.15 -16.14 -11.16
CA GLY A 47 5.68 -17.12 -12.14
C GLY A 47 4.68 -18.15 -11.61
N VAL A 48 4.18 -17.98 -10.38
CA VAL A 48 3.25 -18.95 -9.74
C VAL A 48 1.81 -18.82 -10.20
N LEU A 49 1.49 -17.78 -10.97
CA LEU A 49 0.13 -17.48 -11.42
C LEU A 49 -0.23 -18.26 -12.68
N ASP A 50 -1.46 -18.78 -12.72
CA ASP A 50 -2.03 -19.25 -13.98
C ASP A 50 -2.28 -18.07 -14.95
N PRO A 51 -2.38 -18.33 -16.27
CA PRO A 51 -2.54 -17.28 -17.27
C PRO A 51 -3.77 -16.39 -17.06
N ALA A 52 -4.89 -16.95 -16.59
CA ALA A 52 -6.14 -16.21 -16.40
C ALA A 52 -6.01 -15.26 -15.20
N THR A 53 -5.46 -15.73 -14.08
CA THR A 53 -5.21 -14.88 -12.91
C THR A 53 -4.21 -13.76 -13.22
N ARG A 54 -3.14 -14.07 -13.96
CA ARG A 54 -2.17 -13.06 -14.41
C ARG A 54 -2.83 -11.98 -15.27
N ALA A 55 -3.67 -12.37 -16.24
CA ALA A 55 -4.38 -11.44 -17.10
C ALA A 55 -5.38 -10.57 -16.32
N ARG A 56 -6.11 -11.15 -15.37
CA ARG A 56 -7.01 -10.40 -14.48
C ARG A 56 -6.26 -9.35 -13.67
N LEU A 57 -5.13 -9.72 -13.05
CA LEU A 57 -4.34 -8.79 -12.23
C LEU A 57 -3.69 -7.69 -13.07
N ALA A 58 -3.29 -7.97 -14.31
CA ALA A 58 -2.81 -6.97 -15.24
C ALA A 58 -3.90 -5.96 -15.60
N ALA A 59 -5.10 -6.45 -15.97
CA ALA A 59 -6.24 -5.58 -16.25
C ALA A 59 -6.66 -4.73 -15.03
N GLU A 60 -6.57 -5.29 -13.81
CA GLU A 60 -6.79 -4.52 -12.58
C GLU A 60 -5.72 -3.44 -12.39
N HIS A 61 -4.43 -3.78 -12.58
CA HIS A 61 -3.33 -2.83 -12.48
C HIS A 61 -3.46 -1.67 -13.46
N ASP A 62 -3.75 -1.97 -14.73
CA ASP A 62 -3.83 -0.98 -15.82
C ASP A 62 -4.98 0.02 -15.62
N ARG A 63 -6.03 -0.38 -14.90
CA ARG A 63 -7.17 0.48 -14.56
C ARG A 63 -6.88 1.45 -13.41
N LEU A 64 -5.81 1.26 -12.64
CA LEU A 64 -5.53 2.07 -11.47
C LEU A 64 -4.85 3.39 -11.85
N ASN A 65 -5.56 4.50 -11.60
CA ASN A 65 -4.97 5.84 -11.63
C ASN A 65 -4.47 6.23 -10.23
N PRO A 66 -3.15 6.43 -10.02
CA PRO A 66 -2.60 6.79 -8.71
C PRO A 66 -3.17 8.08 -8.12
N ALA A 67 -3.42 9.08 -8.96
CA ALA A 67 -3.94 10.38 -8.52
C ALA A 67 -5.40 10.27 -8.08
N ASP A 68 -6.23 9.57 -8.86
CA ASP A 68 -7.64 9.33 -8.50
C ASP A 68 -7.76 8.55 -7.21
N LEU A 69 -6.92 7.53 -7.04
CA LEU A 69 -6.92 6.70 -5.85
C LEU A 69 -6.52 7.50 -4.61
N ALA A 70 -5.51 8.38 -4.72
CA ALA A 70 -5.11 9.28 -3.65
C ALA A 70 -6.25 10.24 -3.26
N ARG A 71 -6.87 10.91 -4.24
CA ARG A 71 -8.01 11.83 -4.02
C ARG A 71 -9.14 11.14 -3.27
N ARG A 72 -9.60 9.99 -3.78
CA ARG A 72 -10.71 9.23 -3.16
C ARG A 72 -10.40 8.76 -1.75
N ILE A 73 -9.14 8.37 -1.46
CA ILE A 73 -8.73 8.00 -0.11
C ILE A 73 -8.81 9.22 0.81
N THR A 74 -8.24 10.35 0.42
CA THR A 74 -8.25 11.59 1.19
C THR A 74 -9.67 12.10 1.45
N ASP A 75 -10.55 12.06 0.45
CA ASP A 75 -11.94 12.50 0.59
C ASP A 75 -12.69 11.68 1.65
N ILE A 76 -12.54 10.34 1.62
CA ILE A 76 -13.15 9.45 2.60
C ILE A 76 -12.55 9.68 3.99
N GLN A 77 -11.23 9.87 4.10
CA GLN A 77 -10.59 10.19 5.38
C GLN A 77 -11.13 11.49 5.97
N ASN A 78 -11.24 12.54 5.17
CA ASN A 78 -11.77 13.83 5.60
C ASN A 78 -13.24 13.73 6.05
N GLN A 79 -14.06 12.91 5.36
CA GLN A 79 -15.43 12.65 5.79
C GLN A 79 -15.49 11.94 7.15
N LEU A 80 -14.64 10.94 7.37
CA LEU A 80 -14.57 10.20 8.64
C LEU A 80 -14.08 11.10 9.79
N ILE A 81 -13.10 11.96 9.54
CA ILE A 81 -12.61 12.94 10.51
C ILE A 81 -13.74 13.89 10.92
N ARG A 82 -14.44 14.50 9.96
CA ARG A 82 -15.59 15.38 10.26
C ARG A 82 -16.70 14.68 11.02
N LEU A 83 -16.97 13.40 10.72
CA LEU A 83 -17.95 12.60 11.46
C LEU A 83 -17.53 12.39 12.92
N ALA A 84 -16.25 12.10 13.15
CA ALA A 84 -15.71 11.94 14.50
C ALA A 84 -15.74 13.27 15.28
N GLU A 85 -15.32 14.37 14.67
CA GLU A 85 -15.34 15.71 15.29
C GLU A 85 -16.75 16.11 15.73
N ARG A 86 -17.77 15.91 14.89
CA ARG A 86 -19.17 16.20 15.25
C ARG A 86 -19.64 15.38 16.44
N ARG A 87 -19.25 14.10 16.52
CA ARG A 87 -19.59 13.25 17.66
C ARG A 87 -18.93 13.76 18.93
N THR A 88 -17.64 14.09 18.88
CA THR A 88 -16.92 14.64 20.03
C THR A 88 -17.53 15.94 20.54
N GLN A 89 -17.95 16.84 19.64
CA GLN A 89 -18.64 18.08 20.03
C GLN A 89 -20.01 17.84 20.68
N THR A 90 -20.71 16.77 20.28
CA THR A 90 -22.01 16.40 20.86
C THR A 90 -21.85 15.75 22.25
N ASP A 91 -20.77 14.99 22.45
CA ASP A 91 -20.48 14.24 23.69
C ASP A 91 -19.78 15.10 24.77
N GLN A 92 -19.35 16.34 24.48
CA GLN A 92 -18.78 17.22 25.50
C GLN A 92 -19.89 17.88 26.34
N PRO A 93 -19.85 17.79 27.68
CA PRO A 93 -20.83 18.48 28.52
C PRO A 93 -20.66 20.00 28.40
N ALA A 94 -21.78 20.73 28.38
CA ALA A 94 -21.77 22.18 28.42
C ALA A 94 -21.04 22.66 29.68
N ALA A 95 -19.98 23.44 29.48
CA ALA A 95 -19.21 24.09 30.54
C ALA A 95 -19.96 25.28 31.13
#